data_AF-A0A8I0D7N6-F1
#
_entry.id   AF-A0A8I0D7N6-F1
#
_cell.length_a   1.000
_cell.length_b   1.000
_cell.length_c   1.000
_cell.angle_alpha   90.00
_cell.angle_beta   90.00
_cell.angle_gamma   90.00
#
_symmetry.space_group_name_H-M   'P 1'
#
loop_
_entity.id
_entity.type
_entity.pdbx_description
1 polymer ?
#
loop_
_entity_poly.entity_id
_entity_poly.type
_entity_poly.pdbx_seq_one_letter_code
_entity_poly.pdbx_strand_id
1 'polypeptide(L)'
;MNQERVFKVLLGPHVSEKATVLAEKKGQFVFKVATDATKLEIKKAVEGLFNVKVENVSTVNVLGKTKRTARGLGKRNDWKKAIVSLQPGQDLDFSSSAE
;
A
#
# COMPACT_ATOMS: atom_id res chain seq x y z
N MET A 1 4.81 14.01 -13.64
CA MET A 1 4.23 12.67 -13.45
C MET A 1 2.94 12.67 -14.24
N ASN A 2 2.75 11.71 -15.14
CA ASN A 2 1.50 11.62 -15.91
C ASN A 2 0.34 11.29 -14.96
N GLN A 3 -0.83 11.93 -15.10
CA GLN A 3 -1.98 11.69 -14.21
C GLN A 3 -2.40 10.21 -14.22
N GLU A 4 -2.30 9.55 -15.35
CA GLU A 4 -2.60 8.12 -15.50
C GLU A 4 -1.76 7.23 -14.57
N ARG A 5 -0.53 7.65 -14.24
CA ARG A 5 0.37 6.89 -13.37
C ARG A 5 -0.10 6.92 -11.92
N VAL A 6 -0.67 8.03 -11.46
CA VAL A 6 -1.19 8.21 -10.09
C VAL A 6 -2.20 7.11 -9.75
N PHE A 7 -3.10 6.81 -10.69
CA PHE A 7 -4.14 5.78 -10.53
C PHE A 7 -3.61 4.34 -10.58
N LYS A 8 -2.44 4.11 -11.19
CA LYS A 8 -1.85 2.76 -11.34
C LYS A 8 -0.89 2.37 -10.22
N VAL A 9 -0.44 3.33 -9.41
CA VAL A 9 0.58 3.12 -8.37
C VAL A 9 0.01 2.36 -7.17
N LEU A 10 -1.19 2.71 -6.71
CA LEU A 10 -1.85 2.04 -5.59
C LEU A 10 -2.72 0.90 -6.12
N LEU A 11 -2.42 -0.34 -5.71
CA LEU A 11 -3.20 -1.52 -6.11
C LEU A 11 -4.32 -1.84 -5.11
N GLY A 12 -4.13 -1.50 -3.84
CA GLY A 12 -5.15 -1.67 -2.79
C GLY A 12 -4.57 -1.71 -1.37
N PRO A 13 -5.43 -1.66 -0.33
CA PRO A 13 -5.01 -1.76 1.06
C PRO A 13 -4.56 -3.17 1.42
N HIS A 14 -3.61 -3.29 2.35
CA HIS A 14 -3.14 -4.57 2.87
C HIS A 14 -3.63 -4.79 4.30
N VAL A 15 -4.68 -5.60 4.44
CA VAL A 15 -5.30 -5.92 5.73
C VAL A 15 -4.54 -7.06 6.41
N SER A 16 -4.16 -6.83 7.67
CA SER A 16 -3.56 -7.82 8.58
C SER A 16 -3.62 -7.25 10.00
N GLU A 17 -3.55 -8.09 11.04
CA GLU A 17 -3.51 -7.63 12.44
C GLU A 17 -2.44 -6.56 12.67
N LYS A 18 -1.24 -6.75 12.10
CA LYS A 18 -0.17 -5.75 12.17
C LYS A 18 -0.54 -4.44 11.49
N ALA A 19 -1.26 -4.48 10.37
CA ALA A 19 -1.68 -3.27 9.68
C ALA A 19 -2.70 -2.49 10.50
N THR A 20 -3.66 -3.17 11.12
CA THR A 20 -4.65 -2.55 12.03
C THR A 20 -3.96 -1.90 13.23
N VAL A 21 -3.04 -2.61 13.89
CA VAL A 21 -2.28 -2.06 15.03
C VAL A 21 -1.45 -0.83 14.63
N LEU A 22 -0.91 -0.80 13.41
CA LEU A 22 -0.16 0.35 12.90
C LEU A 22 -1.07 1.55 12.61
N ALA A 23 -2.28 1.31 12.09
CA ALA A 23 -3.26 2.35 11.86
C ALA A 23 -3.69 2.98 13.20
N GLU A 24 -4.12 2.16 14.16
CA GLU A 24 -4.62 2.65 15.46
C GLU A 24 -3.55 3.33 16.31
N LYS A 25 -2.33 2.77 16.38
CA LYS A 25 -1.28 3.30 17.28
C LYS A 25 -0.45 4.41 16.68
N LYS A 26 -0.31 4.46 15.35
CA LYS A 26 0.67 5.32 14.68
C LYS A 26 0.10 6.10 13.49
N GLY A 27 -1.18 5.95 13.15
CA GLY A 27 -1.75 6.56 11.94
C GLY A 27 -1.04 6.11 10.66
N GLN A 28 -0.55 4.86 10.65
CA GLN A 28 0.20 4.30 9.53
C GLN A 28 -0.64 3.29 8.76
N PHE A 29 -0.84 3.57 7.47
CA PHE A 29 -1.62 2.72 6.58
C PHE A 29 -0.74 1.91 5.65
N VAL A 30 -1.14 0.67 5.37
CA VAL A 30 -0.35 -0.27 4.58
C VAL A 30 -1.05 -0.55 3.26
N PHE A 31 -0.33 -0.33 2.16
CA PHE A 31 -0.82 -0.56 0.81
C PHE A 31 0.01 -1.60 0.08
N LYS A 32 -0.63 -2.32 -0.83
CA LYS A 32 0.02 -3.03 -1.92
C LYS A 32 0.16 -2.05 -3.08
N VAL A 33 1.38 -1.90 -3.58
CA VAL A 33 1.71 -0.94 -4.64
C VAL A 33 2.39 -1.65 -5.80
N ALA A 34 2.41 -0.99 -6.95
CA ALA A 34 3.13 -1.48 -8.13
C ALA A 34 4.62 -1.67 -7.81
N THR A 35 5.22 -2.74 -8.35
CA THR A 35 6.61 -3.14 -8.03
C THR A 35 7.65 -2.16 -8.55
N ASP A 36 7.32 -1.39 -9.56
CA ASP A 36 8.12 -0.33 -10.16
C ASP A 36 7.91 1.04 -9.49
N ALA A 37 6.94 1.19 -8.58
CA ALA A 37 6.63 2.47 -7.94
C ALA A 37 7.74 2.97 -6.99
N THR A 38 8.05 4.26 -7.08
CA THR A 38 8.97 4.94 -6.16
C THR A 38 8.24 5.61 -4.99
N LYS A 39 8.96 5.95 -3.92
CA LYS A 39 8.38 6.59 -2.72
C LYS A 39 7.69 7.92 -3.03
N LEU A 40 8.28 8.73 -3.92
CA LEU A 40 7.71 10.00 -4.35
C LEU A 40 6.40 9.81 -5.11
N GLU A 41 6.31 8.74 -5.91
CA GLU A 41 5.09 8.43 -6.65
C GLU A 41 3.97 7.98 -5.72
N ILE A 42 4.29 7.13 -4.74
CA ILE A 42 3.33 6.64 -3.75
C ILE A 42 2.80 7.80 -2.90
N LYS A 43 3.69 8.71 -2.47
CA LYS A 43 3.29 9.92 -1.72
C LYS A 43 2.26 10.74 -2.51
N LYS A 44 2.59 11.10 -3.75
CA LYS A 44 1.68 11.87 -4.61
C LYS A 44 0.37 11.16 -4.91
N ALA A 45 0.40 9.84 -5.06
CA ALA A 45 -0.79 9.04 -5.29
C ALA A 45 -1.74 9.03 -4.09
N VAL A 46 -1.21 8.83 -2.88
CA VAL A 46 -2.02 8.86 -1.67
C VAL A 46 -2.56 10.26 -1.40
N GLU A 47 -1.72 11.29 -1.50
CA GLU A 47 -2.15 12.68 -1.31
C GLU A 47 -3.20 13.11 -2.34
N GLY A 48 -3.05 12.69 -3.61
CA GLY A 48 -3.97 13.05 -4.69
C GLY A 48 -5.30 12.30 -4.67
N LEU A 49 -5.31 11.02 -4.28
CA LEU A 49 -6.53 10.20 -4.31
C LEU A 49 -7.38 10.37 -3.04
N PHE A 50 -6.74 10.54 -1.89
CA PHE A 50 -7.43 10.61 -0.60
C PHE A 50 -7.45 12.03 -0.03
N ASN A 51 -6.85 13.00 -0.71
CA ASN A 51 -6.77 14.40 -0.28
C ASN A 51 -6.20 14.58 1.14
N VAL A 52 -5.28 13.68 1.52
CA VAL A 52 -4.59 13.66 2.82
C VAL A 52 -3.16 14.18 2.70
N LYS A 53 -2.53 14.54 3.82
CA LYS A 53 -1.11 14.90 3.88
C LYS A 53 -0.26 13.75 4.41
N VAL A 54 0.73 13.35 3.62
CA VAL A 54 1.63 12.24 3.96
C VAL A 54 2.93 12.77 4.54
N GLU A 55 3.28 12.31 5.74
CA GLU A 55 4.55 12.63 6.38
C GLU A 55 5.70 11.85 5.73
N ASN A 56 5.58 10.52 5.69
CA ASN A 56 6.65 9.64 5.22
C ASN A 56 6.12 8.37 4.55
N VAL A 57 6.91 7.80 3.65
CA VAL A 57 6.62 6.54 2.95
C VAL A 57 7.79 5.57 3.10
N SER A 58 7.52 4.41 3.68
CA SER A 58 8.46 3.29 3.77
C SER A 58 8.01 2.16 2.87
N THR A 59 8.92 1.59 2.09
CA THR A 59 8.61 0.54 1.10
C THR A 59 9.42 -0.72 1.37
N VAL A 60 8.80 -1.88 1.20
CA VAL A 60 9.43 -3.20 1.34
C VAL A 60 9.04 -4.07 0.16
N ASN A 61 10.00 -4.77 -0.45
CA ASN A 61 9.72 -5.77 -1.47
C ASN A 61 9.45 -7.12 -0.79
N VAL A 62 8.29 -7.69 -1.02
CA VAL A 62 7.87 -8.99 -0.48
C VAL A 62 8.00 -10.04 -1.57
N LEU A 63 8.93 -10.97 -1.38
CA LEU A 63 9.12 -12.09 -2.28
C LEU A 63 7.96 -13.08 -2.18
N GLY A 64 7.47 -13.52 -3.33
CA GLY A 64 6.46 -14.55 -3.46
C GLY A 64 6.99 -15.91 -3.03
N LYS A 65 6.15 -16.64 -2.29
CA LYS A 65 6.50 -17.98 -1.80
C LYS A 65 6.45 -18.99 -2.95
N THR A 66 7.44 -19.88 -3.01
CA THR A 66 7.38 -21.10 -3.83
C THR A 66 6.42 -22.10 -3.20
N LYS A 67 5.52 -22.64 -4.01
CA LYS A 67 4.48 -23.59 -3.59
C LYS A 67 4.38 -24.73 -4.59
N ARG A 68 4.12 -25.93 -4.08
CA ARG A 68 3.83 -27.10 -4.92
C ARG A 68 2.41 -26.97 -5.47
N THR A 69 2.29 -27.18 -6.77
CA THR A 69 1.06 -27.18 -7.54
C THR A 69 0.94 -28.54 -8.23
N ALA A 70 -0.24 -28.90 -8.73
CA ALA A 70 -0.45 -30.20 -9.40
C ALA A 70 0.53 -30.48 -10.56
N ARG A 71 1.02 -29.42 -11.22
CA ARG A 71 1.95 -29.50 -12.36
C ARG A 71 3.43 -29.33 -11.99
N GLY A 72 3.78 -29.17 -10.71
CA GLY A 72 5.16 -28.96 -10.26
C GLY A 72 5.31 -27.81 -9.24
N LEU A 73 6.55 -27.33 -9.06
CA LEU A 73 6.85 -26.18 -8.19
C LEU A 73 6.56 -24.87 -8.93
N GLY A 74 5.63 -24.07 -8.40
CA GLY A 74 5.30 -22.74 -8.89
C GLY A 74 5.68 -21.66 -7.88
N LYS A 75 6.04 -20.46 -8.33
CA LYS A 75 6.31 -19.30 -7.47
C LYS A 75 5.18 -18.29 -7.59
N ARG A 76 4.71 -17.75 -6.46
CA ARG A 76 3.75 -16.61 -6.46
C ARG A 76 4.45 -15.33 -6.92
N ASN A 77 3.67 -14.38 -7.42
CA ASN A 77 4.20 -13.08 -7.84
C ASN A 77 4.76 -12.31 -6.64
N ASP A 78 5.93 -11.70 -6.85
CA ASP A 78 6.52 -10.73 -5.92
C ASP A 78 5.66 -9.46 -5.90
N TRP A 79 5.63 -8.75 -4.79
CA TRP A 79 4.87 -7.50 -4.66
C TRP A 79 5.57 -6.51 -3.76
N LYS A 80 5.24 -5.23 -3.92
CA LYS A 80 5.78 -4.15 -3.10
C LYS A 80 4.74 -3.72 -2.07
N LYS A 81 5.16 -3.69 -0.81
CA LYS A 81 4.39 -3.20 0.34
C LYS A 81 4.84 -1.77 0.63
N ALA A 82 3.90 -0.85 0.74
CA ALA A 82 4.14 0.52 1.19
C ALA A 82 3.46 0.73 2.54
N ILE A 83 4.22 1.27 3.50
CA ILE A 83 3.73 1.74 4.80
C ILE A 83 3.79 3.26 4.73
N VAL A 84 2.64 3.90 4.84
CA VAL A 84 2.45 5.34 4.64
C VAL A 84 2.07 5.95 5.99
N SER A 85 2.91 6.86 6.48
CA SER A 85 2.63 7.66 7.69
C SER A 85 1.90 8.94 7.28
N LEU A 86 0.74 9.19 7.88
CA LEU A 86 0.02 10.45 7.72
C LEU A 86 0.50 11.49 8.70
N GLN A 87 0.23 12.77 8.40
CA GLN A 87 0.41 13.82 9.38
C GLN A 87 -0.58 13.66 10.55
N PRO A 88 -0.21 14.13 11.77
CA PRO A 88 -1.11 14.07 12.93
C PRO A 88 -2.46 14.75 12.65
N GLY A 89 -3.54 14.11 13.06
CA GLY A 89 -4.91 14.62 12.89
C GLY A 89 -5.55 14.32 11.54
N GLN A 90 -4.86 13.57 10.66
CA GLN A 90 -5.44 13.06 9.43
C GLN A 90 -5.80 11.58 9.61
N ASP A 91 -7.01 11.22 9.21
CA ASP A 91 -7.50 9.85 9.26
C ASP A 91 -7.90 9.37 7.86
N LEU A 92 -7.85 8.06 7.67
CA LEU A 92 -8.07 7.40 6.39
C LEU A 92 -9.03 6.24 6.67
N ASP A 93 -10.33 6.55 6.62
CA ASP A 93 -11.36 5.56 6.86
C ASP A 93 -11.65 4.77 5.58
N PHE A 94 -11.35 3.46 5.61
CA PHE A 94 -11.61 2.52 4.51
C PHE A 94 -12.94 1.78 4.69
N SER A 95 -13.59 1.91 5.84
CA SER A 95 -14.72 1.04 6.24
C SER A 95 -16.09 1.60 5.86
N SER A 96 -16.18 2.89 5.56
CA SER A 96 -17.44 3.61 5.31
C SER A 96 -17.95 3.58 3.85
N SER A 97 -17.24 2.94 2.93
CA SER A 97 -17.61 2.93 1.49
C SER A 97 -18.22 1.61 0.99
N ALA A 98 -18.68 0.74 1.89
CA ALA A 98 -19.39 -0.49 1.55
C ALA A 98 -20.89 -0.33 1.76
N GLU A 99 -21.51 0.58 1.00
CA GLU A 99 -22.97 0.68 0.85
C GLU A 99 -23.32 0.90 -0.63
#